data_AF-A0A7Y5T574-F1
#
_entry.id   AF-A0A7Y5T574-F1
#
_cell.length_a   1.000
_cell.length_b   1.000
_cell.length_c   1.000
_cell.angle_alpha   90.00
_cell.angle_beta   90.00
_cell.angle_gamma   90.00
#
_symmetry.space_group_name_H-M   'P 1'
#
loop_
_entity.id
_entity.type
_entity.pdbx_description
1 polymer ?
#
loop_
_entity_poly.entity_id
_entity_poly.type
_entity_poly.pdbx_seq_one_letter_code
_entity_poly.pdbx_strand_id
1 'polypeptide(L)'
;TAPDGTRLLDEDWVRAGSTPSQPFLRPGRLPSSITTHAGFGFHWWPVDDAGRRVTADGSRGQFAFADRGTATVVVKSSRWPYDDWLVDRQLRDLSYLGLEEITSNREDIG
;
A
#
# COMPACT_ATOMS: atom_id res chain seq x y z
N THR A 1 -7.78 -9.17 12.96
CA THR A 1 -8.43 -9.64 14.20
C THR A 1 -7.39 -10.31 15.06
N ALA A 2 -7.59 -10.38 16.37
CA ALA A 2 -6.82 -11.23 17.26
C ALA A 2 -7.03 -12.70 16.86
N PRO A 3 -6.19 -13.63 17.35
CA PRO A 3 -6.31 -15.05 17.02
C PRO A 3 -7.69 -15.66 17.32
N ASP A 4 -8.42 -15.08 18.27
CA ASP A 4 -9.79 -15.44 18.66
C ASP A 4 -10.89 -14.81 17.77
N GLY A 5 -10.50 -14.06 16.74
CA GLY A 5 -11.44 -13.36 15.86
C GLY A 5 -11.84 -11.96 16.36
N THR A 6 -11.39 -11.53 17.54
CA THR A 6 -11.73 -10.20 18.08
C THR A 6 -11.13 -9.09 17.20
N ARG A 7 -11.91 -8.05 16.90
CA ARG A 7 -11.41 -6.89 16.14
C ARG A 7 -10.35 -6.14 16.97
N LEU A 8 -9.16 -5.95 16.39
CA LEU A 8 -8.02 -5.30 17.06
C LEU A 8 -8.10 -3.77 17.02
N LEU A 9 -8.66 -3.22 15.94
CA LEU A 9 -8.66 -1.80 15.65
C LEU A 9 -10.07 -1.32 15.38
N ASP A 10 -10.39 -0.17 15.93
CA ASP A 10 -11.64 0.53 15.67
C ASP A 10 -11.80 0.85 14.16
N GLU A 11 -13.04 0.88 13.67
CA GLU A 11 -13.32 1.14 12.25
C GLU A 11 -12.89 2.54 11.81
N ASP A 12 -13.04 3.54 12.67
CA ASP A 12 -12.62 4.90 12.37
C ASP A 12 -11.09 5.01 12.37
N TRP A 13 -10.39 4.26 13.23
CA TRP A 13 -8.93 4.18 13.17
C TRP A 13 -8.47 3.57 11.85
N VAL A 14 -9.12 2.48 11.42
CA VAL A 14 -8.82 1.83 10.14
C VAL A 14 -9.04 2.80 8.97
N ARG A 15 -10.16 3.53 8.96
CA ARG A 15 -10.48 4.51 7.91
C ARG A 15 -9.48 5.67 7.90
N ALA A 16 -9.15 6.22 9.06
CA ALA A 16 -8.19 7.31 9.18
C ALA A 16 -6.78 6.88 8.76
N GLY A 17 -6.37 5.68 9.14
CA GLY A 17 -5.07 5.12 8.75
C GLY A 17 -4.97 4.78 7.27
N SER A 18 -6.07 4.57 6.57
CA SER A 18 -6.06 4.27 5.13
C SER A 18 -6.33 5.48 4.25
N THR A 19 -6.67 6.66 4.80
CA THR A 19 -7.11 7.82 4.00
C THR A 19 -6.12 8.98 4.13
N PRO A 20 -5.71 9.62 3.03
CA PRO A 20 -4.90 10.83 3.08
C PRO A 20 -5.65 11.94 3.84
N SER A 21 -5.09 12.42 4.95
CA SER A 21 -5.74 13.45 5.77
C SER A 21 -5.56 14.88 5.25
N GLN A 22 -4.64 15.08 4.29
CA GLN A 22 -4.29 16.39 3.75
C GLN A 22 -4.03 16.33 2.24
N PRO A 23 -4.25 17.42 1.48
CA PRO A 23 -4.09 17.42 0.02
C PRO A 23 -2.71 16.99 -0.49
N PHE A 24 -1.63 17.30 0.25
CA PHE A 24 -0.27 16.92 -0.13
C PHE A 24 0.08 15.46 0.20
N LEU A 25 -0.77 14.77 0.97
CA LEU A 25 -0.62 13.34 1.29
C LEU A 25 -1.38 12.44 0.31
N ARG A 26 -2.09 13.02 -0.66
CA ARG A 26 -2.85 12.23 -1.66
C ARG A 26 -1.92 11.43 -2.58
N PRO A 27 -2.37 10.31 -3.16
CA PRO A 27 -1.62 9.58 -4.17
C PRO A 27 -1.06 10.51 -5.26
N GLY A 28 0.23 10.34 -5.55
CA GLY A 28 0.94 11.16 -6.53
C GLY A 28 1.30 12.58 -6.11
N ARG A 29 1.10 12.95 -4.84
CA ARG A 29 1.41 14.30 -4.32
C ARG A 29 2.62 14.36 -3.39
N LEU A 30 3.16 13.21 -2.99
CA LEU A 30 4.38 13.13 -2.18
C LEU A 30 5.62 13.54 -3.00
N PRO A 31 6.70 13.99 -2.33
CA PRO A 31 7.99 14.20 -2.99
C PRO A 31 8.44 12.92 -3.70
N SER A 32 8.97 13.06 -4.91
CA SER A 32 9.38 11.91 -5.72
C SER A 32 10.46 11.08 -5.04
N SER A 33 11.30 11.67 -4.18
CA SER A 33 12.27 10.94 -3.36
C SER A 33 11.63 9.88 -2.44
N ILE A 34 10.34 10.03 -2.11
CA ILE A 34 9.54 9.04 -1.38
C ILE A 34 8.84 8.12 -2.40
N THR A 35 7.87 8.63 -3.14
CA THR A 35 7.17 7.91 -4.21
C THR A 35 6.28 8.87 -4.99
N THR A 36 5.98 8.56 -6.24
CA THR A 36 4.97 9.26 -7.05
C THR A 36 3.68 8.47 -7.25
N HIS A 37 3.54 7.30 -6.63
CA HIS A 37 2.40 6.40 -6.88
C HIS A 37 1.44 6.30 -5.71
N ALA A 38 1.94 6.40 -4.48
CA ALA A 38 1.10 6.31 -3.29
C ALA A 38 0.96 7.67 -2.57
N GLY A 39 -0.05 7.73 -1.71
CA GLY A 39 -0.25 8.77 -0.71
C GLY A 39 0.26 8.30 0.65
N PHE A 40 -0.15 8.98 1.72
CA PHE A 40 0.22 8.58 3.08
C PHE A 40 -0.92 8.79 4.08
N GLY A 41 -1.16 7.77 4.91
CA GLY A 41 -2.10 7.78 6.02
C GLY A 41 -1.51 6.99 7.20
N PHE A 42 -1.23 7.66 8.32
CA PHE A 42 -0.54 7.07 9.47
C PHE A 42 0.71 6.23 9.11
N HIS A 43 0.60 4.90 9.07
CA HIS A 43 1.69 3.98 8.75
C HIS A 43 1.45 3.20 7.44
N TRP A 44 0.48 3.64 6.65
CA TRP A 44 0.08 3.02 5.39
C TRP A 44 0.27 4.00 4.23
N TRP A 45 0.43 3.42 3.05
CA TRP A 45 0.53 4.08 1.76
C TRP A 45 -0.75 3.81 0.95
N PRO A 46 -1.77 4.69 0.99
CA PRO A 46 -2.95 4.56 0.15
C PRO A 46 -2.60 4.73 -1.32
N VAL A 47 -3.16 3.90 -2.20
CA VAL A 47 -3.01 4.04 -3.66
C VAL A 47 -4.26 4.61 -4.32
N ASP A 48 -5.31 4.87 -3.54
CA ASP A 48 -6.46 5.67 -3.92
C ASP A 48 -6.87 6.66 -2.82
N ASP A 49 -7.62 7.69 -3.20
CA ASP A 49 -8.09 8.73 -2.27
C ASP A 49 -9.12 8.21 -1.24
N ALA A 50 -9.79 7.09 -1.55
CA ALA A 50 -10.83 6.51 -0.69
C ALA A 50 -10.26 5.59 0.41
N GLY A 51 -8.95 5.30 0.36
CA GLY A 51 -8.31 4.37 1.27
C GLY A 51 -8.80 2.92 1.15
N ARG A 52 -9.37 2.57 -0.02
CA ARG A 52 -9.85 1.20 -0.27
C ARG A 52 -8.71 0.25 -0.53
N ARG A 53 -7.68 0.75 -1.22
CA ARG A 53 -6.44 0.05 -1.51
C ARG A 53 -5.29 0.73 -0.78
N VAL A 54 -4.56 -0.07 -0.01
CA VAL A 54 -3.42 0.41 0.78
C VAL A 54 -2.28 -0.59 0.70
N THR A 55 -1.05 -0.07 0.79
CA THR A 55 0.14 -0.89 0.99
C THR A 55 0.94 -0.41 2.20
N ALA A 56 1.69 -1.32 2.79
CA ALA A 56 2.80 -1.03 3.68
C ALA A 56 4.04 -1.69 3.07
N ASP A 57 5.18 -1.06 3.23
CA ASP A 57 6.43 -1.57 2.69
C ASP A 57 7.58 -1.51 3.69
N GLY A 58 8.65 -2.20 3.32
CA GLY A 58 9.90 -2.21 4.06
C GLY A 58 11.07 -2.43 3.14
N SER A 59 12.25 -2.07 3.64
CA SER A 59 13.52 -2.20 2.91
C SER A 59 13.69 -3.58 2.29
N ARG A 60 14.37 -3.66 1.15
CA ARG A 60 14.68 -4.91 0.46
C ARG A 60 13.45 -5.68 -0.03
N GLY A 61 12.38 -4.94 -0.28
CA GLY A 61 11.23 -5.41 -1.04
C GLY A 61 10.18 -6.16 -0.23
N GLN A 62 9.95 -5.76 1.02
CA GLN A 62 8.83 -6.29 1.80
C GLN A 62 7.58 -5.47 1.49
N PHE A 63 6.46 -6.14 1.19
CA PHE A 63 5.18 -5.48 0.99
C PHE A 63 4.04 -6.29 1.58
N ALA A 64 3.09 -5.56 2.16
CA ALA A 64 1.72 -6.02 2.37
C ALA A 64 0.79 -5.07 1.61
N PHE A 65 -0.10 -5.61 0.81
CA PHE A 65 -1.11 -4.85 0.07
C PHE A 65 -2.48 -5.40 0.39
N ALA A 66 -3.45 -4.52 0.61
CA ALA A 66 -4.83 -4.90 0.86
C ALA A 66 -5.75 -4.11 -0.07
N ASP A 67 -6.62 -4.83 -0.77
CA ASP A 67 -7.73 -4.28 -1.53
C ASP A 67 -9.05 -4.74 -0.91
N ARG A 68 -9.77 -3.77 -0.35
CA ARG A 68 -11.07 -4.00 0.30
C ARG A 68 -12.19 -4.23 -0.72
N GLY A 69 -12.06 -3.75 -1.95
CA GLY A 69 -13.06 -3.94 -3.01
C GLY A 69 -13.17 -5.40 -3.42
N THR A 70 -12.02 -6.06 -3.58
CA THR A 70 -11.93 -7.48 -3.98
C THR A 70 -11.72 -8.43 -2.80
N ALA A 71 -11.68 -7.92 -1.56
CA ALA A 71 -11.31 -8.67 -0.36
C ALA A 71 -9.98 -9.43 -0.49
N THR A 72 -9.02 -8.87 -1.24
CA THR A 72 -7.73 -9.49 -1.55
C THR A 72 -6.63 -8.90 -0.69
N VAL A 73 -5.73 -9.77 -0.22
CA VAL A 73 -4.47 -9.37 0.42
C VAL A 73 -3.32 -10.02 -0.34
N VAL A 74 -2.31 -9.22 -0.69
CA VAL A 74 -1.07 -9.69 -1.30
C VAL A 74 0.07 -9.45 -0.33
N VAL A 75 0.86 -10.49 -0.07
CA VAL A 75 2.09 -10.39 0.72
C VAL A 75 3.25 -10.73 -0.20
N LYS A 76 4.23 -9.83 -0.27
CA LYS A 76 5.46 -10.02 -1.04
C LYS A 76 6.64 -9.89 -0.10
N SER A 77 7.38 -10.97 0.06
CA SER A 77 8.66 -10.97 0.75
C SER A 77 9.79 -11.09 -0.28
N SER A 78 10.90 -10.40 -0.02
CA SER A 78 12.05 -10.38 -0.92
C SER A 78 13.34 -10.15 -0.14
N ARG A 79 14.48 -10.19 -0.83
CA ARG A 79 15.77 -9.76 -0.28
C ARG A 79 16.57 -9.09 -1.38
N TRP A 80 16.12 -7.92 -1.83
CA TRP A 80 16.80 -7.22 -2.92
C TRP A 80 18.25 -6.88 -2.54
N PRO A 81 19.22 -7.19 -3.42
CA PRO A 81 20.63 -6.88 -3.18
C PRO A 81 20.92 -5.47 -3.69
N TYR A 82 20.57 -4.45 -2.90
CA TYR A 82 20.97 -3.07 -3.15
C TYR A 82 21.73 -2.50 -1.96
N ASP A 83 22.68 -1.62 -2.28
CA ASP A 83 23.36 -0.73 -1.32
C ASP A 83 22.97 0.75 -1.54
N ASP A 84 22.33 1.07 -2.67
CA ASP A 84 21.82 2.40 -3.00
C ASP A 84 20.29 2.47 -2.79
N TRP A 85 19.86 3.45 -1.99
CA TRP A 85 18.45 3.69 -1.68
C TRP A 85 17.65 4.18 -2.91
N LEU A 86 18.31 4.75 -3.92
CA LEU A 86 17.63 5.14 -5.17
C LEU A 86 17.18 3.90 -5.96
N VAL A 87 17.96 2.81 -5.90
CA VAL A 87 17.56 1.52 -6.49
C VAL A 87 16.38 0.94 -5.72
N ASP A 88 16.40 1.00 -4.38
CA ASP A 88 15.25 0.61 -3.54
C ASP A 88 13.99 1.37 -3.93
N ARG A 89 14.09 2.70 -4.06
CA ARG A 89 12.98 3.56 -4.45
C ARG A 89 12.40 3.14 -5.80
N GLN A 90 13.24 2.90 -6.82
CA GLN A 90 12.77 2.48 -8.13
C GLN A 90 12.06 1.11 -8.08
N LEU A 91 12.63 0.13 -7.37
CA LEU A 91 12.04 -1.20 -7.23
C LEU A 91 10.74 -1.19 -6.40
N ARG A 92 10.66 -0.31 -5.39
CA ARG A 92 9.44 -0.03 -4.63
C ARG A 92 8.35 0.54 -5.53
N ASP A 93 8.65 1.58 -6.29
CA ASP A 93 7.67 2.23 -7.19
C ASP A 93 7.12 1.22 -8.22
N LEU A 94 7.98 0.37 -8.79
CA LEU A 94 7.53 -0.74 -9.67
C LEU A 94 6.68 -1.78 -8.94
N SER A 95 6.97 -2.04 -7.65
CA SER A 95 6.19 -2.99 -6.86
C SER A 95 4.80 -2.46 -6.55
N TYR A 96 4.63 -1.17 -6.28
CA TYR A 96 3.30 -0.56 -6.11
C TYR A 96 2.42 -0.77 -7.34
N LEU A 97 2.95 -0.48 -8.53
CA LEU A 97 2.24 -0.69 -9.80
C LEU A 97 1.85 -2.16 -10.01
N GLY A 98 2.78 -3.09 -9.78
CA GLY A 98 2.51 -4.52 -9.94
C GLY A 98 1.50 -5.06 -8.92
N LEU A 99 1.48 -4.55 -7.69
CA LEU A 99 0.51 -4.96 -6.66
C LEU A 99 -0.91 -4.51 -7.02
N GLU A 100 -1.06 -3.29 -7.53
CA GLU A 100 -2.36 -2.82 -8.03
C GLU A 100 -2.87 -3.71 -9.17
N GLU A 101 -2.01 -4.01 -10.15
CA GLU A 101 -2.35 -4.84 -11.32
C GLU A 101 -2.83 -6.25 -10.94
N ILE A 102 -2.19 -6.87 -9.94
CA ILE A 102 -2.59 -8.20 -9.43
C ILE A 102 -4.05 -8.22 -8.95
N THR A 103 -4.53 -7.10 -8.41
CA THR A 103 -5.90 -6.99 -7.87
C THR A 103 -6.92 -6.50 -8.89
N SER A 104 -6.51 -5.70 -9.88
CA SER A 104 -7.39 -5.17 -10.93
C SER A 104 -7.94 -6.24 -11.88
N ASN A 105 -7.16 -7.29 -12.20
CA ASN A 105 -7.54 -8.33 -13.18
C ASN A 105 -8.61 -9.34 -12.71
N ARG A 106 -9.27 -9.11 -11.56
CA ARG A 106 -10.32 -10.00 -11.06
C ARG A 106 -11.74 -9.57 -11.45
N GLU A 107 -11.95 -8.38 -11.99
CA GLU A 107 -13.28 -7.94 -12.42
C GLU A 107 -13.73 -8.55 -13.77
N ASP A 108 -12.82 -9.17 -14.53
CA ASP A 108 -13.06 -9.70 -15.89
C ASP A 108 -13.38 -11.21 -15.97
N ILE A 109 -13.61 -11.88 -14.84
CA ILE A 109 -13.89 -13.33 -14.78
C ILE A 109 -15.34 -13.66 -14.34
N GLY A 110 -16.25 -12.69 -14.49
CA GLY A 110 -17.68 -12.79 -14.21
C GLY A 110 -18.52 -13.18 -15.42
#